data_AF-X0V869-F1
#
_entry.id   AF-X0V869-F1
#
_cell.length_a   1.000
_cell.length_b   1.000
_cell.length_c   1.000
_cell.angle_alpha   90.00
_cell.angle_beta   90.00
_cell.angle_gamma   90.00
#
_symmetry.space_group_name_H-M   'P 1'
#
loop_
_entity.id
_entity.type
_entity.pdbx_description
1 polymer ?
#
loop_
_entity_poly.entity_id
_entity_poly.type
_entity_poly.pdbx_seq_one_letter_code
_entity_poly.pdbx_strand_id
1 'polypeptide(L)'
;ILADERREFVDSRISTDCPEIVAYLTKAYDAIWADQPEGNWSSVAHVCQDALKAFADKLYKSEYASKLSEEEPSRTNFEDKLDIIIRANASGSRLEQLRKFLTTLNKYMHARRHDSGTTREEAKRCVLYTYLVMSEIYELIQSAEGS
;
A
#
# COMPACT_ATOMS: atom_id res chain seq x y z
N ILE A 1 -14.90 -2.01 -13.70
CA ILE A 1 -16.04 -1.72 -12.80
C ILE A 1 -15.59 -1.76 -11.33
N LEU A 2 -15.45 -2.92 -10.66
CA LEU A 2 -15.01 -2.97 -9.24
C LEU A 2 -13.60 -2.39 -8.97
N ALA A 3 -12.67 -2.58 -9.90
CA ALA A 3 -11.33 -2.00 -9.80
C ALA A 3 -11.31 -0.49 -10.06
N ASP A 4 -12.24 0.02 -10.88
CA ASP A 4 -12.34 1.44 -11.22
C ASP A 4 -13.06 2.21 -10.10
N GLU A 5 -14.10 1.61 -9.49
CA GLU A 5 -14.80 2.17 -8.31
C GLU A 5 -13.89 2.26 -7.09
N ARG A 6 -13.09 1.21 -6.80
CA ARG A 6 -12.09 1.26 -5.71
C ARG A 6 -10.97 2.24 -6.02
N ARG A 7 -10.56 2.36 -7.28
CA ARG A 7 -9.59 3.37 -7.71
C ARG A 7 -10.15 4.78 -7.49
N GLU A 8 -11.35 5.07 -7.94
CA GLU A 8 -11.98 6.39 -7.79
C GLU A 8 -12.20 6.76 -6.31
N PHE A 9 -12.59 5.78 -5.48
CA PHE A 9 -12.69 5.96 -4.03
C PHE A 9 -11.35 6.32 -3.39
N VAL A 10 -10.29 5.56 -3.71
CA VAL A 10 -8.95 5.80 -3.17
C VAL A 10 -8.37 7.09 -3.72
N ASP A 11 -8.46 7.33 -5.03
CA ASP A 11 -7.96 8.52 -5.69
C ASP A 11 -8.67 9.77 -5.14
N SER A 12 -9.99 9.76 -4.91
CA SER A 12 -10.70 10.93 -4.34
C SER A 12 -10.36 11.21 -2.87
N ARG A 13 -10.24 10.17 -2.04
CA ARG A 13 -9.90 10.36 -0.61
C ARG A 13 -8.42 10.63 -0.38
N ILE A 14 -7.54 9.89 -1.06
CA ILE A 14 -6.10 10.07 -0.94
C ILE A 14 -5.62 11.33 -1.67
N SER A 15 -6.21 11.74 -2.80
CA SER A 15 -5.75 12.96 -3.52
C SER A 15 -5.86 14.23 -2.68
N THR A 16 -6.82 14.28 -1.75
CA THR A 16 -7.02 15.44 -0.86
C THR A 16 -5.84 15.59 0.10
N ASP A 17 -5.36 14.48 0.68
CA ASP A 17 -4.32 14.51 1.72
C ASP A 17 -2.91 14.22 1.19
N CYS A 18 -2.82 13.46 0.08
CA CYS A 18 -1.59 12.88 -0.48
C CYS A 18 -1.63 12.77 -2.02
N PRO A 19 -1.70 13.89 -2.77
CA PRO A 19 -1.80 13.90 -4.23
C PRO A 19 -0.63 13.20 -4.94
N GLU A 20 0.56 13.20 -4.34
CA GLU A 20 1.74 12.51 -4.84
C GLU A 20 1.56 10.98 -4.92
N ILE A 21 0.76 10.41 -4.02
CA ILE A 21 0.47 8.97 -3.99
C ILE A 21 -0.40 8.58 -5.17
N VAL A 22 -1.40 9.41 -5.49
CA VAL A 22 -2.28 9.23 -6.65
C VAL A 22 -1.50 9.28 -7.96
N ALA A 23 -0.47 10.14 -8.04
CA ALA A 23 0.41 10.19 -9.20
C ALA A 23 1.20 8.88 -9.38
N TYR A 24 1.74 8.29 -8.30
CA TYR A 24 2.40 6.99 -8.36
C TYR A 24 1.44 5.88 -8.78
N LEU A 25 0.25 5.82 -8.18
CA LEU A 25 -0.72 4.78 -8.48
C LEU A 25 -1.26 4.87 -9.91
N THR A 26 -1.51 6.08 -10.41
CA THR A 26 -1.90 6.33 -11.81
C THR A 26 -0.80 5.85 -12.76
N LYS A 27 0.46 6.20 -12.49
CA LYS A 27 1.61 5.72 -13.28
C LYS A 27 1.69 4.19 -13.32
N ALA A 28 1.46 3.52 -12.18
CA ALA A 28 1.48 2.06 -12.10
C ALA A 28 0.30 1.41 -12.84
N TYR A 29 -0.90 2.01 -12.73
CA TYR A 29 -2.10 1.56 -13.44
C TYR A 29 -1.93 1.71 -14.96
N ASP A 30 -1.50 2.88 -15.42
CA ASP A 30 -1.34 3.16 -16.85
C ASP A 30 -0.25 2.26 -17.47
N ALA A 31 0.84 2.01 -16.73
CA ALA A 31 1.87 1.08 -17.16
C ALA A 31 1.31 -0.32 -17.41
N ILE A 32 0.46 -0.84 -16.52
CA ILE A 32 -0.14 -2.18 -16.67
C ILE A 32 -0.98 -2.30 -17.94
N TRP A 33 -1.70 -1.24 -18.33
CA TRP A 33 -2.66 -1.26 -19.43
C TRP A 33 -2.10 -0.74 -20.75
N ALA A 34 -0.90 -0.17 -20.75
CA ALA A 34 -0.16 0.09 -21.96
C ALA A 34 0.06 -1.21 -22.75
N ASP A 35 -0.09 -1.13 -24.08
CA ASP A 35 0.23 -2.23 -24.98
C ASP A 35 1.76 -2.33 -25.09
N GLN A 36 2.35 -3.14 -24.22
CA GLN A 36 3.78 -3.40 -24.14
C GLN A 36 4.01 -4.89 -24.42
N PRO A 37 5.08 -5.26 -25.15
CA PRO A 37 5.44 -6.65 -25.36
C PRO A 37 5.65 -7.36 -24.01
N GLU A 38 5.41 -8.67 -23.96
CA GLU A 38 5.69 -9.47 -22.76
C GLU A 38 7.11 -9.22 -22.26
N GLY A 39 7.25 -8.91 -20.97
CA GLY A 39 8.49 -8.41 -20.41
C GLY A 39 8.48 -8.39 -18.88
N ASN A 40 9.51 -7.79 -18.29
CA ASN A 40 9.66 -7.67 -16.86
C ASN A 40 8.89 -6.46 -16.31
N TRP A 41 7.92 -6.72 -15.42
CA TRP A 41 7.05 -5.71 -14.81
C TRP A 41 7.52 -5.23 -13.43
N SER A 42 8.77 -5.50 -13.03
CA SER A 42 9.30 -5.09 -11.71
C SER A 42 9.28 -3.57 -11.49
N SER A 43 9.31 -2.76 -12.55
CA SER A 43 9.15 -1.30 -12.43
C SER A 43 7.80 -0.91 -11.83
N VAL A 44 6.73 -1.66 -12.11
CA VAL A 44 5.40 -1.44 -11.52
C VAL A 44 5.43 -1.75 -10.02
N ALA A 45 6.06 -2.86 -9.62
CA ALA A 45 6.23 -3.22 -8.21
C ALA A 45 7.02 -2.15 -7.44
N HIS A 46 8.07 -1.58 -8.04
CA HIS A 46 8.81 -0.47 -7.45
C HIS A 46 7.95 0.79 -7.28
N VAL A 47 7.12 1.14 -8.26
CA VAL A 47 6.19 2.27 -8.12
C VAL A 47 5.18 2.03 -7.00
N CYS A 48 4.69 0.80 -6.82
CA CYS A 48 3.84 0.44 -5.68
C CYS A 48 4.56 0.59 -4.33
N GLN A 49 5.83 0.18 -4.25
CA GLN A 49 6.66 0.37 -3.05
C GLN A 49 6.85 1.85 -2.73
N ASP A 50 7.16 2.68 -3.73
CA ASP A 50 7.32 4.12 -3.56
C ASP A 50 6.02 4.78 -3.07
N ALA A 51 4.88 4.36 -3.63
CA ALA A 51 3.57 4.83 -3.20
C ALA A 51 3.28 4.47 -1.74
N LEU A 52 3.53 3.22 -1.32
CA LEU A 52 3.32 2.78 0.07
C LEU A 52 4.29 3.43 1.05
N LYS A 53 5.52 3.70 0.62
CA LYS A 53 6.48 4.43 1.43
C LYS A 53 6.01 5.86 1.68
N ALA A 54 5.61 6.58 0.63
CA ALA A 54 5.04 7.92 0.76
C ALA A 54 3.78 7.92 1.66
N PHE A 55 2.91 6.93 1.48
CA PHE A 55 1.72 6.74 2.30
C PHE A 55 2.04 6.52 3.78
N ALA A 56 2.94 5.59 4.08
CA ALA A 56 3.37 5.28 5.44
C ALA A 56 4.03 6.49 6.11
N ASP A 57 4.91 7.19 5.39
CA ASP A 57 5.60 8.38 5.89
C ASP A 57 4.62 9.52 6.22
N LYS A 58 3.57 9.66 5.43
CA LYS A 58 2.55 10.70 5.61
C LYS A 58 1.60 10.40 6.78
N LEU A 59 1.20 9.15 6.94
CA LEU A 59 0.20 8.76 7.94
C LEU A 59 0.80 8.41 9.29
N TYR A 60 2.07 8.01 9.34
CA TYR A 60 2.71 7.60 10.58
C TYR A 60 2.80 8.77 11.57
N LYS A 61 2.34 8.54 12.80
CA LYS A 61 2.48 9.45 13.95
C LYS A 61 3.27 8.73 15.04
N SER A 62 4.23 9.42 15.67
CA SER A 62 5.03 8.93 16.80
C SER A 62 4.19 8.36 17.97
N GLU A 63 2.98 8.89 18.14
CA GLU A 63 2.00 8.44 19.12
C GLU A 63 1.59 6.97 18.92
N TYR A 64 1.64 6.44 17.69
CA TYR A 64 1.30 5.05 17.41
C TYR A 64 2.31 4.07 18.03
N ALA A 65 3.62 4.35 17.91
CA ALA A 65 4.65 3.54 18.56
C ALA A 65 4.59 3.69 20.09
N SER A 66 4.34 4.90 20.58
CA SER A 66 4.15 5.16 22.02
C SER A 66 3.00 4.36 22.62
N LYS A 67 1.85 4.29 21.92
CA LYS A 67 0.67 3.50 22.32
C LYS A 67 0.98 2.00 22.43
N LEU A 68 1.90 1.51 21.62
CA LEU A 68 2.33 0.10 21.61
C LEU A 68 3.53 -0.18 22.51
N SER A 69 4.14 0.84 23.13
CA SER A 69 5.42 0.74 23.85
C SER A 69 6.55 0.18 22.98
N GLU A 70 6.60 0.61 21.71
CA GLU A 70 7.62 0.20 20.72
C GLU A 70 8.52 1.38 20.33
N GLU A 71 9.71 1.07 19.82
CA GLU A 71 10.60 2.08 19.25
C GLU A 71 10.07 2.60 17.91
N GLU A 72 10.38 3.86 17.58
CA GLU A 72 10.04 4.39 16.27
C GLU A 72 10.83 3.68 15.17
N PRO A 73 10.16 3.16 14.12
CA PRO A 73 10.83 2.52 13.01
C PRO A 73 11.66 3.55 12.22
N SER A 74 12.76 3.08 11.64
CA SER A 74 13.58 3.92 10.77
C SER A 74 12.76 4.51 9.62
N ARG A 75 13.16 5.69 9.12
CA ARG A 75 12.49 6.35 7.97
C ARG A 75 12.42 5.47 6.72
N THR A 76 13.32 4.51 6.57
CA THR A 76 13.36 3.62 5.41
C THR A 76 12.46 2.40 5.54
N ASN A 77 11.96 2.07 6.74
CA ASN A 77 11.16 0.87 6.94
C ASN A 77 9.65 1.17 6.90
N PHE A 78 9.12 1.31 5.69
CA PHE A 78 7.69 1.58 5.50
C PHE A 78 6.81 0.40 5.92
N GLU A 79 7.29 -0.85 5.82
CA GLU A 79 6.52 -2.03 6.22
C GLU A 79 6.25 -2.04 7.72
N ASP A 80 7.28 -1.76 8.53
CA ASP A 80 7.14 -1.62 9.99
C ASP A 80 6.21 -0.46 10.35
N LYS A 81 6.32 0.68 9.64
CA LYS A 81 5.41 1.82 9.85
C LYS A 81 3.96 1.42 9.60
N LEU A 82 3.68 0.72 8.50
CA LEU A 82 2.33 0.25 8.20
C LEU A 82 1.83 -0.76 9.24
N ASP A 83 2.67 -1.70 9.70
CA ASP A 83 2.31 -2.65 10.76
C ASP A 83 1.99 -1.94 12.08
N ILE A 84 2.79 -0.94 12.49
CA ILE A 84 2.55 -0.12 13.68
C ILE A 84 1.25 0.68 13.55
N ILE A 85 1.01 1.34 12.42
CA ILE A 85 -0.24 2.07 12.16
C ILE A 85 -1.44 1.14 12.31
N ILE A 86 -1.39 -0.05 11.70
CA ILE A 86 -2.46 -1.04 11.77
C ILE A 86 -2.67 -1.49 13.23
N ARG A 87 -1.61 -1.87 13.93
CA ARG A 87 -1.68 -2.38 15.32
C ARG A 87 -2.14 -1.33 16.32
N ALA A 88 -1.80 -0.05 16.09
CA ALA A 88 -2.23 1.04 16.95
C ALA A 88 -3.73 1.35 16.81
N ASN A 89 -4.35 1.03 15.67
CA ASN A 89 -5.71 1.44 15.34
C ASN A 89 -6.70 0.26 15.16
N ALA A 90 -6.23 -0.98 15.00
CA ALA A 90 -7.07 -2.17 14.86
C ALA A 90 -6.81 -3.20 15.97
N SER A 91 -7.82 -4.01 16.26
CA SER A 91 -7.72 -5.17 17.16
C SER A 91 -8.53 -6.35 16.63
N GLY A 92 -8.34 -7.52 17.24
CA GLY A 92 -9.09 -8.75 16.91
C GLY A 92 -8.94 -9.20 15.46
N SER A 93 -10.03 -9.68 14.86
CA SER A 93 -10.04 -10.25 13.51
C SER A 93 -9.65 -9.25 12.42
N ARG A 94 -10.00 -7.97 12.58
CA ARG A 94 -9.65 -6.92 11.61
C ARG A 94 -8.12 -6.71 11.55
N LEU A 95 -7.47 -6.71 12.70
CA LEU A 95 -6.01 -6.65 12.79
C LEU A 95 -5.35 -7.82 12.03
N GLU A 96 -5.80 -9.05 12.30
CA GLU A 96 -5.24 -10.25 11.67
C GLU A 96 -5.42 -10.23 10.13
N GLN A 97 -6.61 -9.81 9.67
CA GLN A 97 -6.91 -9.69 8.25
C GLN A 97 -6.00 -8.67 7.56
N LEU A 98 -5.84 -7.48 8.11
CA LEU A 98 -5.00 -6.43 7.53
C LEU A 98 -3.53 -6.83 7.49
N ARG A 99 -3.00 -7.45 8.55
CA ARG A 99 -1.61 -7.93 8.58
C ARG A 99 -1.36 -9.05 7.56
N LYS A 100 -2.32 -9.98 7.42
CA LYS A 100 -2.24 -11.02 6.39
C LYS A 100 -2.27 -10.41 4.99
N PHE A 101 -3.03 -9.35 4.81
CA PHE A 101 -3.14 -8.66 3.53
C PHE A 101 -1.86 -7.90 3.18
N LEU A 102 -1.29 -7.15 4.13
CA LEU A 102 0.03 -6.52 3.99
C LEU A 102 1.13 -7.54 3.67
N THR A 103 1.16 -8.66 4.40
CA THR A 103 2.11 -9.76 4.13
C THR A 103 1.96 -10.29 2.70
N THR A 104 0.74 -10.38 2.20
CA THR A 104 0.46 -10.84 0.84
C THR A 104 0.92 -9.82 -0.21
N LEU A 105 0.70 -8.53 0.04
CA LEU A 105 1.19 -7.44 -0.82
C LEU A 105 2.72 -7.43 -0.87
N ASN A 106 3.41 -7.57 0.27
CA ASN A 106 4.87 -7.61 0.35
C ASN A 106 5.45 -8.75 -0.51
N LYS A 107 4.77 -9.90 -0.60
CA LYS A 107 5.20 -10.99 -1.50
C LYS A 107 5.21 -10.57 -2.97
N TYR A 108 4.24 -9.79 -3.42
CA TYR A 108 4.19 -9.33 -4.81
C TYR A 108 5.22 -8.21 -5.07
N MET A 109 5.44 -7.34 -4.09
CA MET A 109 6.43 -6.27 -4.19
C MET A 109 7.87 -6.80 -4.24
N HIS A 110 8.16 -7.83 -3.45
CA HIS A 110 9.50 -8.43 -3.35
C HIS A 110 9.67 -9.70 -4.16
N ALA A 111 8.73 -10.01 -5.07
CA ALA A 111 8.85 -11.13 -5.99
C ALA A 111 10.01 -10.90 -6.97
N ARG A 112 11.24 -11.15 -6.52
CA ARG A 112 12.43 -11.23 -7.36
C ARG A 112 12.61 -12.68 -7.77
N ARG A 113 12.05 -13.05 -8.93
CA ARG A 113 12.50 -14.26 -9.62
C ARG A 113 13.77 -13.91 -10.35
N HIS A 114 14.89 -14.48 -9.91
CA HIS A 114 16.23 -14.27 -10.47
C HIS A 114 16.28 -14.57 -11.99
N ASP A 115 15.29 -15.31 -12.51
CA ASP A 115 15.36 -15.95 -13.83
C ASP A 115 14.27 -15.44 -14.80
N SER A 116 13.21 -14.78 -14.29
CA SER A 116 12.02 -14.41 -15.09
C SER A 116 11.40 -13.04 -14.79
N GLY A 117 11.88 -12.30 -13.78
CA GLY A 117 11.30 -11.01 -13.40
C GLY A 117 9.87 -11.11 -12.85
N THR A 118 9.17 -9.98 -12.74
CA THR A 118 7.78 -9.92 -12.29
C THR A 118 6.84 -10.09 -13.49
N THR A 119 5.84 -10.99 -13.38
CA THR A 119 4.85 -11.16 -14.47
C THR A 119 3.82 -10.01 -14.49
N ARG A 120 3.10 -9.86 -15.61
CA ARG A 120 2.03 -8.85 -15.72
C ARG A 120 0.91 -9.10 -14.71
N GLU A 121 0.54 -10.36 -14.47
CA GLU A 121 -0.46 -10.75 -13.48
C GLU A 121 -0.01 -10.44 -12.05
N GLU A 122 1.26 -10.66 -11.72
CA GLU A 122 1.83 -10.30 -10.42
C GLU A 122 1.84 -8.78 -10.22
N ALA A 123 2.22 -8.03 -11.25
CA ALA A 123 2.16 -6.56 -11.23
C ALA A 123 0.72 -6.03 -11.08
N LYS A 124 -0.25 -6.62 -11.79
CA LYS A 124 -1.69 -6.32 -11.63
C LYS A 124 -2.18 -6.53 -10.21
N ARG A 125 -1.81 -7.67 -9.60
CA ARG A 125 -2.15 -7.96 -8.20
C ARG A 125 -1.47 -6.99 -7.24
N CYS A 126 -0.22 -6.62 -7.51
CA CYS A 126 0.51 -5.64 -6.72
C CYS A 126 -0.21 -4.28 -6.70
N VAL A 127 -0.60 -3.76 -7.87
CA VAL A 127 -1.34 -2.48 -7.95
C VAL A 127 -2.68 -2.57 -7.24
N LEU A 128 -3.48 -3.60 -7.53
CA LEU A 128 -4.79 -3.78 -6.89
C LEU A 128 -4.67 -3.85 -5.36
N TYR A 129 -3.72 -4.63 -4.85
CA TYR A 129 -3.55 -4.80 -3.40
C TYR A 129 -2.98 -3.54 -2.75
N THR A 130 -2.16 -2.76 -3.47
CA THR A 130 -1.71 -1.45 -2.99
C THR A 130 -2.91 -0.53 -2.75
N TYR A 131 -3.80 -0.40 -3.75
CA TYR A 131 -5.04 0.37 -3.62
C TYR A 131 -5.90 -0.09 -2.44
N LEU A 132 -6.12 -1.40 -2.31
CA LEU A 132 -6.97 -1.94 -1.25
C LEU A 132 -6.35 -1.74 0.14
N VAL A 133 -5.06 -2.00 0.33
CA VAL A 133 -4.37 -1.79 1.62
C VAL A 133 -4.42 -0.32 2.03
N MET A 134 -4.15 0.60 1.09
CA MET A 134 -4.21 2.03 1.37
C MET A 134 -5.62 2.47 1.78
N SER A 135 -6.66 2.01 1.07
CA SER A 135 -8.06 2.27 1.40
C SER A 135 -8.40 1.83 2.82
N GLU A 136 -8.07 0.58 3.17
CA GLU A 136 -8.44 0.00 4.46
C GLU A 136 -7.69 0.66 5.64
N ILE A 137 -6.40 0.98 5.46
CA ILE A 137 -5.62 1.69 6.48
C ILE A 137 -6.14 3.11 6.67
N TYR A 138 -6.46 3.79 5.58
CA TYR A 138 -6.98 5.15 5.66
C TYR A 138 -8.34 5.19 6.39
N GLU A 139 -9.26 4.29 6.04
CA GLU A 139 -10.54 4.13 6.75
C GLU A 139 -10.37 3.77 8.22
N LEU A 140 -9.37 2.94 8.53
CA LEU A 140 -9.05 2.55 9.91
C LEU A 140 -8.66 3.78 10.76
N ILE A 141 -7.80 4.65 10.23
CA ILE A 141 -7.36 5.87 10.93
C ILE A 141 -8.54 6.84 11.11
N GLN A 142 -9.31 7.09 10.05
CA GLN A 142 -10.47 7.98 10.11
C GLN A 142 -11.52 7.53 11.11
N SER A 143 -11.75 6.21 11.22
CA SER A 143 -12.66 5.65 12.22
C SER A 143 -12.16 5.85 13.66
N ALA A 144 -10.84 5.83 13.86
CA ALA A 144 -10.22 6.02 15.17
C ALA A 144 -10.17 7.50 15.60
N GLU A 145 -10.08 8.44 14.67
CA GLU A 145 -10.06 9.89 14.96
C GLU A 145 -11.47 10.47 15.20
N GLY A 146 -12.52 9.81 14.68
CA GLY A 146 -13.92 10.18 14.91
C GLY A 146 -14.58 9.53 16.13
N SER A 147 -13.83 8.73 16.91
CA SER A 147 -14.29 8.02 18.12
C SER A 147 -13.75 8.67 19.40
#